data_AF-Q39TB7-F1
#
_entry.id   AF-Q39TB7-F1
#
_cell.length_a   1.000
_cell.length_b   1.000
_cell.length_c   1.000
_cell.angle_alpha   90.00
_cell.angle_beta   90.00
_cell.angle_gamma   90.00
#
_symmetry.space_group_name_H-M   'P 1'
#
loop_
_entity.id
_entity.type
_entity.pdbx_description
1 polymer ?
#
loop_
_entity_poly.entity_id
_entity_poly.type
_entity_poly.pdbx_seq_one_letter_code
_entity_poly.pdbx_strand_id
1 'polypeptide(L)'
;MTESQSHSVRNGVIATVLGGLILSAIPYARGLLLSLIAWVWSGAVWARKTITLSYPTPGWLLLLIGLFALYGAVCTLFALRPKKEPLHKKYTEDIIYGAKWRWSWVGSNVSNLWCYCPTCDATLVYDDSSCRSRYEPSKTDFICERCNGKVVTTIQGGNKSYAVGAAERELLRKVRTGEYVAAIQ
;
A
#
# COMPACT_ATOMS: atom_id res chain seq x y z
N MET A 1 -21.16 39.71 9.65
CA MET A 1 -20.65 38.73 10.64
C MET A 1 -19.14 38.69 10.50
N THR A 2 -18.40 38.93 11.58
CA THR A 2 -16.93 38.94 11.56
C THR A 2 -16.40 37.52 11.42
N GLU A 3 -15.38 37.35 10.58
CA GLU A 3 -14.79 36.07 10.19
C GLU A 3 -14.39 35.20 11.41
N SER A 4 -13.96 35.82 12.52
CA SER A 4 -13.59 35.09 13.75
C SER A 4 -14.74 34.34 14.41
N GLN A 5 -15.98 34.84 14.31
CA GLN A 5 -17.15 34.22 14.93
C GLN A 5 -17.56 32.93 14.20
N SER A 6 -17.46 32.91 12.85
CA SER A 6 -17.80 31.72 12.06
C SER A 6 -16.81 30.58 12.28
N HIS A 7 -15.51 30.90 12.43
CA HIS A 7 -14.48 29.91 12.79
C HIS A 7 -14.71 29.32 14.18
N SER A 8 -15.09 30.12 15.16
CA SER A 8 -15.38 29.64 16.52
C SER A 8 -16.58 28.70 16.55
N VAL A 9 -17.67 29.04 15.85
CA VAL A 9 -18.86 28.18 15.77
C VAL A 9 -18.55 26.88 15.04
N ARG A 10 -17.83 26.94 13.92
CA ARG A 10 -17.41 25.74 13.16
C ARG A 10 -16.54 24.80 14.00
N ASN A 11 -15.57 25.36 14.74
CA ASN A 11 -14.70 24.56 15.60
C ASN A 11 -15.46 23.97 16.79
N GLY A 12 -16.45 24.67 17.33
CA GLY A 12 -17.34 24.15 18.37
C GLY A 12 -18.17 22.96 17.89
N VAL A 13 -18.75 23.04 16.68
CA VAL A 13 -19.51 21.93 16.08
C VAL A 13 -18.61 20.73 15.77
N ILE A 14 -17.40 20.97 15.26
CA ILE A 14 -16.43 19.88 15.00
C ILE A 14 -16.04 19.20 16.32
N ALA A 15 -15.81 19.97 17.39
CA ALA A 15 -15.43 19.42 18.69
C ALA A 15 -16.53 18.57 19.32
N THR A 16 -17.80 18.97 19.21
CA THR A 16 -18.93 18.18 19.75
C THR A 16 -19.18 16.91 18.95
N VAL A 17 -19.06 16.96 17.63
CA VAL A 17 -19.18 15.77 16.77
C VAL A 17 -18.05 14.76 17.04
N LEU A 18 -16.80 15.24 17.13
CA LEU A 18 -15.66 14.39 17.49
C LEU A 18 -15.79 13.84 18.92
N GLY A 19 -16.24 14.66 19.87
CA GLY A 19 -16.50 14.23 21.24
C GLY A 19 -17.56 13.12 21.31
N GLY A 20 -18.67 13.26 20.56
CA GLY A 20 -19.72 12.25 20.47
C GLY A 20 -19.26 10.94 19.82
N LEU A 21 -18.44 11.01 18.77
CA LEU A 21 -17.83 9.85 18.12
C LEU A 21 -16.84 9.11 19.02
N ILE A 22 -16.05 9.83 19.80
CA ILE A 22 -15.10 9.23 20.76
C ILE A 22 -15.87 8.57 21.91
N LEU A 23 -16.88 9.25 22.46
CA LEU A 23 -17.71 8.73 23.56
C LEU A 23 -18.50 7.47 23.16
N SER A 24 -18.94 7.36 21.90
CA SER A 24 -19.64 6.16 21.40
C SER A 24 -18.70 4.98 21.11
N ALA A 25 -17.41 5.23 20.85
CA ALA A 25 -16.41 4.18 20.63
C ALA A 25 -15.94 3.51 21.94
N ILE A 26 -15.95 4.23 23.06
CA ILE A 26 -15.53 3.73 24.39
C ILE A 26 -16.31 2.48 24.86
N PRO A 27 -17.66 2.44 24.84
CA PRO A 27 -18.39 1.25 25.28
C PRO A 27 -18.12 0.04 24.39
N TYR A 28 -17.89 0.24 23.09
CA TYR A 28 -17.52 -0.83 22.16
C TYR A 28 -16.13 -1.39 22.46
N ALA A 29 -15.13 -0.52 22.62
CA ALA A 29 -13.78 -0.92 23.00
C ALA A 29 -13.74 -1.62 24.37
N ARG A 30 -14.52 -1.14 25.35
CA ARG A 30 -14.65 -1.76 26.66
C ARG A 30 -15.31 -3.15 26.58
N GLY A 31 -16.34 -3.30 25.74
CA GLY A 31 -16.98 -4.60 25.49
C GLY A 31 -16.01 -5.63 24.91
N LEU A 32 -15.20 -5.21 23.94
CA LEU A 32 -14.15 -6.04 23.33
C LEU A 32 -13.04 -6.40 24.33
N LEU A 33 -12.62 -5.45 25.18
CA LEU A 33 -11.61 -5.71 26.20
C LEU A 33 -12.11 -6.68 27.27
N LEU A 34 -13.34 -6.47 27.77
CA LEU A 34 -13.94 -7.34 28.78
C LEU A 34 -14.23 -8.74 28.23
N SER A 35 -14.62 -8.88 26.96
CA SER A 35 -14.81 -10.20 26.34
C SER A 35 -13.49 -10.94 26.16
N LEU A 36 -12.42 -10.25 25.76
CA LEU A 36 -11.07 -10.82 25.70
C LEU A 36 -10.59 -11.26 27.09
N ILE A 37 -10.76 -10.42 28.12
CA ILE A 37 -10.40 -10.75 29.51
C ILE A 37 -11.21 -11.95 30.00
N ALA A 38 -12.52 -11.98 29.75
CA ALA A 38 -13.38 -13.09 30.13
C ALA A 38 -12.98 -14.39 29.41
N TRP A 39 -12.63 -14.32 28.13
CA TRP A 39 -12.15 -15.46 27.36
C TRP A 39 -10.82 -16.00 27.91
N VAL A 40 -9.84 -15.13 28.15
CA VAL A 40 -8.55 -15.51 28.76
C VAL A 40 -8.75 -16.10 30.14
N TRP A 41 -9.61 -15.49 30.97
CA TRP A 41 -9.93 -15.99 32.31
C TRP A 41 -10.62 -17.36 32.24
N SER A 42 -11.55 -17.55 31.31
CA SER A 42 -12.21 -18.85 31.12
C SER A 42 -11.22 -19.94 30.69
N GLY A 43 -10.26 -19.61 29.82
CA GLY A 43 -9.16 -20.51 29.45
C GLY A 43 -8.25 -20.83 30.63
N ALA A 44 -7.92 -19.84 31.47
CA ALA A 44 -7.11 -20.03 32.67
C ALA A 44 -7.81 -20.89 33.73
N VAL A 45 -9.11 -20.68 33.97
CA VAL A 45 -9.92 -21.49 34.88
C VAL A 45 -10.06 -22.92 34.35
N TRP A 46 -10.27 -23.09 33.05
CA TRP A 46 -10.28 -24.40 32.41
C TRP A 46 -8.94 -25.12 32.57
N ALA A 47 -7.83 -24.45 32.25
CA ALA A 47 -6.49 -25.01 32.41
C ALA A 47 -6.20 -25.40 33.86
N ARG A 48 -6.55 -24.55 34.83
CA ARG A 48 -6.42 -24.85 36.26
C ARG A 48 -7.21 -26.10 36.64
N LYS A 49 -8.48 -26.21 36.24
CA LYS A 49 -9.31 -27.40 36.51
C LYS A 49 -8.68 -28.65 35.92
N THR A 50 -8.25 -28.59 34.67
CA THR A 50 -7.59 -29.68 33.92
C THR A 50 -6.21 -30.05 34.48
N ILE A 51 -5.57 -29.22 35.29
CA ILE A 51 -4.31 -29.57 35.95
C ILE A 51 -4.56 -30.20 37.34
N THR A 52 -5.61 -29.75 38.04
CA THR A 52 -5.93 -30.22 39.41
C THR A 52 -6.72 -31.52 39.47
N LEU A 53 -7.31 -31.95 38.36
CA LEU A 53 -7.98 -33.26 38.25
C LEU A 53 -6.92 -34.37 38.23
N SER A 54 -7.10 -35.40 39.05
CA SER A 54 -6.20 -36.57 39.07
C SER A 54 -6.47 -37.42 37.83
N TYR A 55 -5.65 -37.25 36.80
CA TYR A 55 -5.73 -38.09 35.60
C TYR A 55 -4.82 -39.31 35.73
N PRO A 56 -5.22 -40.46 35.16
CA PRO A 56 -4.33 -41.60 34.95
C PRO A 56 -3.35 -41.36 33.78
N THR A 57 -3.30 -40.15 33.23
CA THR A 57 -2.41 -39.82 32.11
C THR A 57 -0.99 -39.56 32.62
N PRO A 58 0.03 -40.12 31.94
CA PRO A 58 1.41 -39.83 32.31
C PRO A 58 1.74 -38.34 32.16
N GLY A 59 2.36 -37.73 33.17
CA GLY A 59 2.69 -36.30 33.16
C GLY A 59 3.57 -35.84 32.00
N TRP A 60 4.36 -36.75 31.41
CA TRP A 60 5.17 -36.46 30.22
C TRP A 60 4.32 -36.12 28.98
N LEU A 61 3.11 -36.69 28.87
CA LEU A 61 2.20 -36.41 27.75
C LEU A 61 1.67 -34.97 27.83
N LEU A 62 1.35 -34.50 29.04
CA LEU A 62 0.91 -33.12 29.27
C LEU A 62 2.02 -32.11 28.96
N LEU A 63 3.27 -32.43 29.29
CA LEU A 63 4.43 -31.60 28.92
C LEU A 63 4.59 -31.49 27.40
N LEU A 64 4.42 -32.59 26.66
CA LEU A 64 4.49 -32.56 25.19
C LEU A 64 3.36 -31.72 24.58
N ILE A 65 2.12 -31.87 25.07
CA ILE A 65 0.98 -31.06 24.60
C ILE A 65 1.23 -29.58 24.89
N GLY A 66 1.73 -29.24 26.09
CA GLY A 66 2.09 -27.87 26.45
C GLY A 66 3.19 -27.30 25.55
N LEU A 67 4.20 -28.08 25.20
CA LEU A 67 5.29 -27.68 24.32
C LEU A 67 4.79 -27.39 22.89
N PHE A 68 3.94 -28.25 22.34
CA PHE A 68 3.33 -28.01 21.02
C PHE A 68 2.40 -26.80 21.03
N ALA A 69 1.61 -26.61 22.09
CA ALA A 69 0.75 -25.44 22.24
C ALA A 69 1.57 -24.15 22.33
N LEU A 70 2.68 -24.14 23.09
CA LEU A 70 3.59 -23.01 23.18
C LEU A 70 4.24 -22.71 21.82
N TYR A 71 4.72 -23.73 21.12
CA TYR A 71 5.30 -23.58 19.79
C TYR A 71 4.30 -22.98 18.78
N GLY A 72 3.05 -23.45 18.79
CA GLY A 72 1.98 -22.90 17.96
C GLY A 72 1.68 -21.43 18.31
N ALA A 73 1.60 -21.10 19.60
CA ALA A 73 1.38 -19.73 20.07
C ALA A 73 2.53 -18.80 19.64
N VAL A 74 3.78 -19.25 19.74
CA VAL A 74 4.94 -18.47 19.30
C VAL A 74 4.92 -18.27 17.77
N CYS A 75 4.68 -19.32 16.99
CA CYS A 75 4.62 -19.23 15.52
C CYS A 75 3.51 -18.27 15.05
N THR A 76 2.33 -18.34 15.66
CA THR A 76 1.21 -17.43 15.35
C THR A 76 1.55 -15.98 15.70
N LEU A 77 2.19 -15.72 16.85
CA LEU A 77 2.66 -14.37 17.19
C LEU A 77 3.71 -13.84 16.20
N PHE A 78 4.62 -14.69 15.70
CA PHE A 78 5.57 -14.30 14.64
C PHE A 78 4.88 -14.04 13.30
N ALA A 79 3.88 -14.84 12.93
CA ALA A 79 3.12 -14.65 11.70
C ALA A 79 2.28 -13.37 11.70
N LEU A 80 1.84 -12.92 12.89
CA LEU A 80 1.12 -11.66 13.09
C LEU A 80 2.03 -10.43 13.05
N ARG A 81 3.36 -10.59 13.03
CA ARG A 81 4.24 -9.42 12.90
C ARG A 81 4.03 -8.77 11.54
N PRO A 82 3.82 -7.45 11.48
CA PRO A 82 3.67 -6.75 10.21
C PRO A 82 4.97 -6.93 9.42
N LYS A 83 4.85 -7.56 8.24
CA LYS A 83 5.98 -7.66 7.32
C LYS A 83 6.36 -6.24 6.91
N LYS A 84 7.63 -5.87 7.10
CA LYS A 84 8.14 -4.59 6.60
C LYS A 84 7.89 -4.53 5.10
N GLU A 85 7.16 -3.54 4.66
CA GLU A 85 6.95 -3.33 3.23
C GLU A 85 8.29 -3.02 2.56
N PRO A 86 8.57 -3.61 1.39
CA PRO A 86 9.83 -3.39 0.71
C PRO A 86 9.93 -1.95 0.21
N LEU A 87 11.13 -1.36 0.30
CA LEU A 87 11.36 0.06 0.05
C LEU A 87 10.90 0.52 -1.34
N HIS A 88 11.06 -0.32 -2.36
CA HIS A 88 10.67 -0.01 -3.74
C HIS A 88 9.17 0.31 -3.88
N LYS A 89 8.30 -0.11 -2.95
CA LYS A 89 6.89 0.27 -2.99
C LYS A 89 6.64 1.77 -2.84
N LYS A 90 7.60 2.51 -2.26
CA LYS A 90 7.54 3.98 -2.16
C LYS A 90 7.96 4.69 -3.45
N TYR A 91 8.67 3.99 -4.33
CA TYR A 91 9.08 4.50 -5.63
C TYR A 91 7.90 4.38 -6.60
N THR A 92 7.13 5.46 -6.75
CA THR A 92 5.88 5.48 -7.55
C THR A 92 5.89 6.54 -8.66
N GLU A 93 6.94 7.35 -8.73
CA GLU A 93 7.15 8.31 -9.80
C GLU A 93 8.63 8.50 -10.14
N ASP A 94 8.92 8.78 -11.40
CA ASP A 94 10.27 9.09 -11.88
C ASP A 94 10.22 9.77 -13.26
N ILE A 95 11.32 10.36 -13.70
CA ILE A 95 11.51 10.85 -15.06
C ILE A 95 12.22 9.78 -15.89
N ILE A 96 11.51 9.23 -16.88
CA ILE A 96 12.01 8.19 -17.78
C ILE A 96 11.77 8.65 -19.21
N TYR A 97 12.82 8.57 -20.05
CA TYR A 97 12.81 9.11 -21.41
C TYR A 97 12.38 10.59 -21.50
N GLY A 98 12.66 11.40 -20.48
CA GLY A 98 12.34 12.83 -20.46
C GLY A 98 10.88 13.18 -20.17
N ALA A 99 10.01 12.20 -19.90
CA ALA A 99 8.66 12.42 -19.39
C ALA A 99 8.54 11.96 -17.93
N LYS A 100 7.61 12.56 -17.18
CA LYS A 100 7.29 12.11 -15.82
C LYS A 100 6.40 10.88 -15.92
N TRP A 101 6.76 9.77 -15.29
CA TRP A 101 5.95 8.57 -15.22
C TRP A 101 5.46 8.38 -13.79
N ARG A 102 4.21 7.93 -13.65
CA ARG A 102 3.62 7.54 -12.36
C ARG A 102 3.02 6.16 -12.49
N TRP A 103 3.07 5.40 -11.41
CA TRP A 103 2.52 4.05 -11.33
C TRP A 103 2.14 3.70 -9.89
N SER A 104 1.45 2.58 -9.75
CA SER A 104 1.14 1.95 -8.46
C SER A 104 1.75 0.56 -8.39
N TRP A 105 2.00 0.07 -7.18
CA TRP A 105 2.47 -1.30 -6.94
C TRP A 105 1.31 -2.20 -6.54
N VAL A 106 1.14 -3.31 -7.24
CA VAL A 106 0.22 -4.38 -6.85
C VAL A 106 1.05 -5.65 -6.65
N GLY A 107 1.29 -5.99 -5.39
CA GLY A 107 2.25 -7.04 -5.02
C GLY A 107 3.68 -6.62 -5.41
N SER A 108 4.27 -7.36 -6.35
CA SER A 108 5.58 -7.08 -6.95
C SER A 108 5.50 -6.52 -8.38
N ASN A 109 4.29 -6.30 -8.89
CA ASN A 109 4.06 -5.86 -10.26
C ASN A 109 3.73 -4.37 -10.32
N VAL A 110 4.12 -3.73 -11.42
CA VAL A 110 3.77 -2.36 -11.73
C VAL A 110 2.35 -2.34 -12.31
N SER A 111 1.53 -1.40 -11.86
CA SER A 111 0.17 -1.18 -12.38
C SER A 111 -0.08 0.31 -12.61
N ASN A 112 -1.05 0.63 -13.47
CA ASN A 112 -1.43 2.01 -13.80
C ASN A 112 -0.23 2.88 -14.24
N LEU A 113 0.74 2.28 -14.94
CA LEU A 113 1.88 3.01 -15.46
C LEU A 113 1.43 3.96 -16.57
N TRP A 114 1.59 5.26 -16.34
CA TRP A 114 1.25 6.29 -17.31
C TRP A 114 2.20 7.48 -17.24
N CYS A 115 2.27 8.25 -18.33
CA CYS A 115 3.14 9.40 -18.45
C CYS A 115 2.39 10.73 -18.35
N TYR A 116 3.07 11.71 -17.77
CA TYR A 116 2.58 13.02 -17.40
C TYR A 116 3.58 14.09 -17.87
N CYS A 117 3.05 15.27 -18.17
CA CYS A 117 3.87 16.40 -18.54
C CYS A 117 4.71 16.87 -17.35
N PRO A 118 6.05 16.95 -17.46
CA PRO A 118 6.90 17.42 -16.36
C PRO A 118 6.66 18.91 -16.02
N THR A 119 6.05 19.69 -16.91
CA THR A 119 5.82 21.13 -16.72
C THR A 119 4.47 21.45 -16.10
N CYS A 120 3.39 20.84 -16.60
CA CYS A 120 2.02 21.19 -16.18
C CYS A 120 1.26 20.05 -15.49
N ASP A 121 1.91 18.89 -15.32
CA ASP A 121 1.38 17.67 -14.71
C ASP A 121 0.13 17.07 -15.37
N ALA A 122 -0.22 17.53 -16.58
CA ALA A 122 -1.30 16.94 -17.36
C ALA A 122 -0.90 15.56 -17.88
N THR A 123 -1.86 14.64 -17.89
CA THR A 123 -1.76 13.33 -18.56
C THR A 123 -1.39 13.52 -20.03
N LEU A 124 -0.33 12.87 -20.50
CA LEU A 124 0.05 12.95 -21.90
C LEU A 124 -0.84 12.05 -22.76
N VAL A 125 -1.22 12.56 -23.93
CA VAL A 125 -1.89 11.79 -24.98
C VAL A 125 -0.81 11.17 -25.87
N TYR A 126 -1.09 10.02 -26.48
CA TYR A 126 -0.14 9.34 -27.35
C TYR A 126 -0.59 9.41 -28.82
N ASP A 127 0.37 9.48 -29.72
CA ASP A 127 0.19 9.29 -31.15
C ASP A 127 1.14 8.18 -31.63
N ASP A 128 0.58 7.06 -32.08
CA ASP A 128 1.28 5.91 -32.64
C ASP A 128 0.90 5.66 -34.11
N SER A 129 0.37 6.67 -34.80
CA SER A 129 -0.06 6.58 -36.20
C SER A 129 1.05 6.10 -37.13
N SER A 130 2.29 6.53 -36.89
CA SER A 130 3.49 6.08 -37.63
C SER A 130 3.69 4.55 -37.59
N CYS A 131 3.22 3.86 -36.55
CA CYS A 131 3.33 2.40 -36.45
C CYS A 131 2.46 1.65 -37.46
N ARG A 132 1.52 2.34 -38.11
CA ARG A 132 0.68 1.78 -39.18
C ARG A 132 1.22 2.13 -40.56
N SER A 133 2.20 3.03 -40.64
CA SER A 133 2.85 3.43 -41.89
C SER A 133 3.89 2.39 -42.30
N ARG A 134 4.03 2.16 -43.61
CA ARG A 134 5.13 1.36 -44.18
C ARG A 134 6.36 2.21 -44.49
N TYR A 135 6.21 3.53 -44.56
CA TYR A 135 7.25 4.46 -45.00
C TYR A 135 7.93 5.19 -43.84
N GLU A 136 7.25 5.30 -42.70
CA GLU A 136 7.78 5.98 -41.52
C GLU A 136 8.32 4.96 -40.50
N PRO A 137 9.39 5.31 -39.77
CA PRO A 137 9.84 4.49 -38.66
C PRO A 137 8.76 4.45 -37.57
N SER A 138 8.50 3.25 -37.04
CA SER A 138 7.52 3.08 -35.97
C SER A 138 7.96 3.83 -34.72
N LYS A 139 7.16 4.80 -34.29
CA LYS A 139 7.37 5.57 -33.08
C LYS A 139 6.04 5.85 -32.37
N THR A 140 6.14 6.15 -31.08
CA THR A 140 5.04 6.68 -30.28
C THR A 140 5.45 8.03 -29.71
N ASP A 141 4.74 9.07 -30.10
CA ASP A 141 4.90 10.42 -29.57
C ASP A 141 3.96 10.64 -28.39
N PHE A 142 4.45 11.23 -27.30
CA PHE A 142 3.64 11.62 -26.14
C PHE A 142 3.51 13.13 -26.10
N ILE A 143 2.28 13.60 -26.19
CA ILE A 143 1.91 14.98 -26.49
C ILE A 143 1.15 15.56 -25.30
N CYS A 144 1.50 16.79 -24.94
CA CYS A 144 0.81 17.53 -23.90
C CYS A 144 -0.19 18.51 -24.51
N GLU A 145 -1.47 18.22 -24.41
CA GLU A 145 -2.54 19.09 -24.93
C GLU A 145 -2.56 20.47 -24.24
N ARG A 146 -2.20 20.52 -22.95
CA ARG A 146 -2.17 21.77 -22.17
C ARG A 146 -0.99 22.68 -22.50
N CYS A 147 0.08 22.13 -23.08
CA CYS A 147 1.31 22.88 -23.42
C CYS A 147 1.37 23.14 -24.93
N ASN A 148 0.27 23.61 -25.51
CA ASN A 148 0.11 23.88 -26.95
C ASN A 148 0.37 22.65 -27.85
N GLY A 149 0.00 21.44 -27.40
CA GLY A 149 0.21 20.22 -28.19
C GLY A 149 1.69 19.88 -28.40
N LYS A 150 2.58 20.34 -27.52
CA LYS A 150 4.01 20.02 -27.60
C LYS A 150 4.25 18.52 -27.36
N VAL A 151 5.07 17.91 -28.21
CA VAL A 151 5.64 16.58 -27.99
C VAL A 151 6.64 16.66 -26.83
N VAL A 152 6.34 15.96 -25.74
CA VAL A 152 7.18 15.90 -24.53
C VAL A 152 8.26 14.85 -24.68
N THR A 153 7.91 13.69 -25.23
CA THR A 153 8.86 12.61 -25.50
C THR A 153 8.41 11.76 -26.67
N THR A 154 9.36 11.08 -27.31
CA THR A 154 9.15 10.16 -28.41
C THR A 154 9.87 8.85 -28.09
N ILE A 155 9.15 7.73 -28.12
CA ILE A 155 9.72 6.39 -27.97
C ILE A 155 9.73 5.69 -29.33
N GLN A 156 10.91 5.30 -29.78
CA GLN A 156 11.12 4.61 -31.06
C GLN A 156 10.85 3.11 -30.94
N GLY A 157 10.44 2.48 -32.04
CA GLY A 157 10.41 1.02 -32.19
C GLY A 157 9.03 0.36 -32.10
N GLY A 158 7.98 1.07 -31.72
CA GLY A 158 6.65 0.47 -31.65
C GLY A 158 5.54 1.39 -31.17
N ASN A 159 4.35 0.79 -31.02
CA ASN A 159 3.11 1.45 -30.64
C ASN A 159 3.05 1.79 -29.14
N LYS A 160 1.90 2.32 -28.69
CA LYS A 160 1.65 2.64 -27.27
C LYS A 160 2.07 1.51 -26.32
N SER A 161 1.66 0.27 -26.58
CA SER A 161 1.95 -0.86 -25.70
C SER A 161 3.44 -1.14 -25.61
N TYR A 162 4.15 -1.04 -26.73
CA TYR A 162 5.60 -1.14 -26.76
C TYR A 162 6.26 -0.01 -25.94
N ALA A 163 5.79 1.22 -26.12
CA ALA A 163 6.33 2.40 -25.44
C ALA A 163 6.16 2.33 -23.91
N VAL A 164 4.98 1.96 -23.43
CA VAL A 164 4.72 1.73 -22.00
C VAL A 164 5.58 0.58 -21.47
N GLY A 165 5.69 -0.53 -22.21
CA GLY A 165 6.56 -1.65 -21.83
C GLY A 165 8.07 -1.31 -21.84
N ALA A 166 8.50 -0.36 -22.68
CA ALA A 166 9.87 0.16 -22.64
C ALA A 166 10.13 0.97 -21.36
N ALA A 167 9.18 1.81 -20.95
CA ALA A 167 9.26 2.53 -19.67
C ALA A 167 9.23 1.59 -18.47
N GLU A 168 8.35 0.57 -18.48
CA GLU A 168 8.27 -0.44 -17.43
C GLU A 168 9.59 -1.21 -17.27
N ARG A 169 10.22 -1.63 -18.38
CA ARG A 169 11.51 -2.32 -18.32
C ARG A 169 12.61 -1.44 -17.74
N GLU A 170 12.64 -0.16 -18.06
CA GLU A 170 13.64 0.77 -17.51
C GLU A 170 13.41 1.04 -16.02
N LEU A 171 12.15 1.20 -15.61
CA LEU A 171 11.75 1.26 -14.20
C LEU A 171 12.21 0.00 -13.44
N LEU A 172 11.93 -1.19 -13.97
CA LEU A 172 12.33 -2.45 -13.35
C LEU A 172 13.85 -2.64 -13.34
N ARG A 173 14.57 -2.10 -14.34
CA ARG A 173 16.04 -2.04 -14.33
C ARG A 173 16.52 -1.20 -13.14
N LYS A 174 16.01 0.01 -12.96
CA LYS A 174 16.35 0.89 -11.81
C LYS A 174 16.04 0.26 -10.46
N VAL A 175 14.93 -0.47 -10.35
CA VAL A 175 14.58 -1.22 -9.13
C VAL A 175 15.61 -2.32 -8.85
N ARG A 176 16.04 -3.07 -9.88
CA ARG A 176 17.06 -4.12 -9.73
C ARG A 176 18.46 -3.59 -9.43
N THR A 177 18.85 -2.45 -10.00
CA THR A 177 20.17 -1.85 -9.78
C THR A 177 20.25 -0.98 -8.53
N GLY A 178 19.11 -0.64 -7.91
CA GLY A 178 19.06 0.20 -6.72
C GLY A 178 19.10 1.71 -7.00
N GLU A 179 19.13 2.14 -8.26
CA GLU A 179 19.13 3.55 -8.66
C GLU A 179 17.86 4.29 -8.20
N TYR A 180 16.76 3.57 -8.00
CA TYR A 180 15.49 4.13 -7.54
C TYR A 180 15.58 4.81 -6.15
N VAL A 181 16.58 4.47 -5.33
CA VAL A 181 16.74 5.05 -3.99
C VAL A 181 17.00 6.56 -4.08
N ALA A 182 17.72 7.02 -5.11
CA ALA A 182 17.96 8.44 -5.35
C ALA A 182 16.68 9.20 -5.75
N ALA A 183 15.67 8.51 -6.28
CA ALA A 183 14.41 9.11 -6.68
C ALA A 183 13.37 9.15 -5.53
N ILE A 184 13.59 8.43 -4.42
CA ILE A 184 12.71 8.47 -3.24
C ILE A 184 13.11 9.60 -2.27
N GLN A 185 14.36 10.09 -2.34
CA GLN A 185 14.91 11.13 -1.44
C GLN A 185 14.37 12.52 -1.77
#